data_AF-A0A0C3PNN3-F1
#
_entry.id   AF-A0A0C3PNN3-F1
#
_cell.length_a   1.000
_cell.length_b   1.000
_cell.length_c   1.000
_cell.angle_alpha   90.00
_cell.angle_beta   90.00
_cell.angle_gamma   90.00
#
_symmetry.space_group_name_H-M   'P 1'
#
loop_
_entity.id
_entity.type
_entity.pdbx_description
1 polymer ?
#
loop_
_entity_poly.entity_id
_entity_poly.type
_entity_poly.pdbx_seq_one_letter_code
_entity_poly.pdbx_strand_id
1 'polypeptide(L)'
;MDIHEDVSFYGREGEACEGFIRAVRKAAFAAGRIRDDAWMADFASTCLDESALRYFESLTPAIQSDWRLLRQALLTKYPPPDQVLGTRAGNPGQDYNPLTAAGAALLLRQPRKGKLRVIGQDSTDFGYIGDGNTSHNACVGGGASVDHALLVSYIPGGELYEIEIERLGRENQVLGVHWRSPSPTTAIGSLDHAVITAFDYAGVHRLGPTSQGGPGYTAIWNVRPDNTVWPHFEEDRSCTGLRIFSNRDTGNQRFCLLVAADAGAFVTKFTGWNVVKLTFEDV
;
A
#
# COMPACT_ATOMS: atom_id res chain seq x y z
N MET A 1 -11.82 34.18 6.71
CA MET A 1 -13.09 33.66 7.24
C MET A 1 -12.93 32.15 7.16
N ASP A 2 -12.42 31.57 8.23
CA ASP A 2 -11.87 30.20 8.25
C ASP A 2 -13.00 29.18 8.35
N ILE A 3 -13.06 28.31 7.35
CA ILE A 3 -14.04 27.24 7.24
C ILE A 3 -13.39 25.97 7.79
N HIS A 4 -13.13 25.94 9.09
CA HIS A 4 -13.01 24.65 9.77
C HIS A 4 -14.44 24.20 10.03
N GLU A 5 -14.99 23.41 9.10
CA GLU A 5 -16.11 22.53 9.39
C GLU A 5 -15.81 21.84 10.73
N ASP A 6 -16.72 21.98 11.68
CA ASP A 6 -16.62 21.42 13.01
C ASP A 6 -16.72 19.89 12.88
N VAL A 7 -15.58 19.26 12.61
CA VAL A 7 -15.48 17.81 12.49
C VAL A 7 -15.57 17.27 13.92
N SER A 8 -16.77 16.90 14.35
CA SER A 8 -16.99 16.20 15.62
C SER A 8 -17.43 14.76 15.33
N PHE A 9 -16.82 13.79 16.01
CA PHE A 9 -17.18 12.38 15.91
C PHE A 9 -17.54 11.83 17.30
N TYR A 10 -18.80 11.44 17.46
CA TYR A 10 -19.37 11.05 18.76
C TYR A 10 -19.26 9.55 19.02
N GLY A 11 -19.02 8.76 17.97
CA GLY A 11 -18.96 7.29 18.06
C GLY A 11 -20.32 6.66 18.37
N ARG A 12 -21.40 7.22 17.81
CA ARG A 12 -22.77 6.70 17.98
C ARG A 12 -23.09 5.63 16.93
N GLU A 13 -23.99 4.70 17.27
CA GLU A 13 -24.52 3.71 16.33
C GLU A 13 -25.19 4.44 15.16
N GLY A 14 -24.64 4.30 13.95
CA GLY A 14 -25.13 4.98 12.75
C GLY A 14 -24.18 6.01 12.15
N GLU A 15 -23.22 6.55 12.90
CA GLU A 15 -22.22 7.48 12.36
C GLU A 15 -21.09 6.73 11.65
N ALA A 16 -20.87 7.04 10.37
CA ALA A 16 -19.82 6.40 9.57
C ALA A 16 -18.43 6.91 10.01
N CYS A 17 -17.68 6.06 10.72
CA CYS A 17 -16.30 6.32 11.12
C CYS A 17 -15.40 6.68 9.91
N GLU A 18 -15.70 6.13 8.74
CA GLU A 18 -15.03 6.43 7.47
C GLU A 18 -15.19 7.91 7.06
N GLY A 19 -16.33 8.52 7.37
CA GLY A 19 -16.59 9.94 7.14
C GLY A 19 -15.66 10.82 7.96
N PHE A 20 -15.51 10.49 9.25
CA PHE A 20 -14.58 11.15 10.15
C PHE A 20 -13.12 11.02 9.69
N ILE A 21 -12.68 9.80 9.35
CA ILE A 21 -11.31 9.55 8.85
C ILE A 21 -11.04 10.34 7.56
N ARG A 22 -12.02 10.43 6.66
CA ARG A 22 -11.91 11.24 5.45
C ARG A 22 -11.77 12.73 5.77
N ALA A 23 -12.50 13.24 6.76
CA ALA A 23 -12.43 14.63 7.18
C ALA A 23 -11.05 14.98 7.77
N VAL A 24 -10.50 14.13 8.65
CA VAL A 24 -9.14 14.29 9.19
C VAL A 24 -8.09 14.31 8.08
N ARG A 25 -8.20 13.41 7.09
CA ARG A 25 -7.29 13.40 5.93
C ARG A 25 -7.39 14.68 5.09
N LYS A 26 -8.60 15.21 4.88
CA LYS A 26 -8.78 16.48 4.16
C LYS A 26 -8.16 17.66 4.92
N ALA A 27 -8.34 17.72 6.24
CA ALA A 27 -7.73 18.74 7.08
C ALA A 27 -6.19 18.66 7.04
N ALA A 28 -5.64 17.46 7.15
CA ALA A 28 -4.21 17.24 7.06
C ALA A 28 -3.64 17.58 5.68
N PHE A 29 -4.37 17.30 4.60
CA PHE A 29 -3.99 17.72 3.25
C PHE A 29 -3.97 19.26 3.13
N ALA A 30 -5.03 19.94 3.60
CA ALA A 30 -5.10 21.40 3.58
C ALA A 30 -3.98 22.06 4.40
N ALA A 31 -3.56 21.43 5.50
CA ALA A 31 -2.46 21.88 6.33
C ALA A 31 -1.06 21.51 5.80
N GLY A 32 -0.96 20.75 4.70
CA GLY A 32 0.33 20.23 4.20
C GLY A 32 0.98 19.18 5.14
N ARG A 33 0.17 18.54 5.99
CA ARG A 33 0.55 17.59 7.05
C ARG A 33 -0.01 16.18 6.81
N ILE A 34 -0.40 15.85 5.57
CA ILE A 34 -0.98 14.53 5.21
C ILE A 34 -0.07 13.32 5.51
N ARG A 35 1.22 13.56 5.81
CA ARG A 35 2.23 12.53 6.14
C ARG A 35 2.73 12.63 7.58
N ASP A 36 2.13 13.49 8.40
CA ASP A 36 2.51 13.72 9.78
C ASP A 36 1.53 12.97 10.69
N ASP A 37 1.83 11.71 10.97
CA ASP A 37 0.93 10.82 11.72
C ASP A 37 0.67 11.32 13.15
N ALA A 38 1.64 12.01 13.78
CA ALA A 38 1.46 12.61 15.08
C ALA A 38 0.50 13.81 15.01
N TRP A 39 0.74 14.73 14.07
CA TRP A 39 -0.16 15.88 13.87
C TRP A 39 -1.58 15.45 13.52
N MET A 40 -1.73 14.41 12.69
CA MET A 40 -3.05 13.88 12.33
C MET A 40 -3.77 13.24 13.51
N ALA A 41 -3.04 12.54 14.38
CA ALA A 41 -3.60 11.95 15.60
C ALA A 41 -3.99 13.03 16.60
N ASP A 42 -3.14 14.04 16.79
CA ASP A 42 -3.42 15.21 17.63
C ASP A 42 -4.67 15.94 17.12
N PHE A 43 -4.73 16.24 15.82
CA PHE A 43 -5.90 16.87 15.21
C PHE A 43 -7.15 16.02 15.41
N ALA A 44 -7.08 14.71 15.11
CA ALA A 44 -8.19 13.81 15.30
C ALA A 44 -8.68 13.79 16.75
N SER A 45 -7.78 13.81 17.74
CA SER A 45 -8.13 13.80 19.17
C SER A 45 -8.99 15.00 19.56
N THR A 46 -8.77 16.17 18.96
CA THR A 46 -9.57 17.38 19.21
C THR A 46 -10.99 17.30 18.63
N CYS A 47 -11.21 16.35 17.73
CA CYS A 47 -12.47 16.11 17.04
C CYS A 47 -13.29 14.96 17.64
N LEU A 48 -12.77 14.24 18.65
CA LEU A 48 -13.48 13.12 19.27
C LEU A 48 -14.35 13.61 20.43
N ASP A 49 -15.57 13.09 20.52
CA ASP A 49 -16.50 13.40 21.60
C ASP A 49 -17.18 12.13 22.14
N GLU A 50 -17.81 12.24 23.31
CA GLU A 50 -18.60 11.22 23.99
C GLU A 50 -17.95 9.82 24.01
N SER A 51 -18.55 8.85 23.31
CA SER A 51 -18.12 7.45 23.29
C SER A 51 -16.78 7.30 22.57
N ALA A 52 -16.56 8.08 21.51
CA ALA A 52 -15.31 8.07 20.76
C ALA A 52 -14.15 8.59 21.60
N LEU A 53 -14.36 9.69 22.36
CA LEU A 53 -13.35 10.23 23.26
C LEU A 53 -13.01 9.25 24.40
N ARG A 54 -14.02 8.65 25.04
CA ARG A 54 -13.79 7.64 26.10
C ARG A 54 -13.01 6.43 25.59
N TYR A 55 -13.25 6.02 24.35
CA TYR A 55 -12.48 4.95 23.73
C TYR A 55 -11.03 5.38 23.48
N PHE A 56 -10.81 6.57 22.94
CA PHE A 56 -9.47 7.12 22.72
C PHE A 56 -8.63 7.18 24.01
N GLU A 57 -9.21 7.69 25.10
CA GLU A 57 -8.55 7.75 26.42
C GLU A 57 -8.19 6.35 26.99
N SER A 58 -8.85 5.29 26.52
CA SER A 58 -8.55 3.91 26.93
C SER A 58 -7.42 3.25 26.14
N LEU A 59 -6.97 3.87 25.05
CA LEU A 59 -5.90 3.35 24.20
C LEU A 59 -4.52 3.64 24.82
N THR A 60 -3.51 2.89 24.39
CA THR A 60 -2.13 3.14 24.83
C THR A 60 -1.59 4.43 24.22
N PRO A 61 -0.63 5.12 24.86
CA PRO A 61 -0.04 6.35 24.33
C PRO A 61 0.53 6.17 22.91
N ALA A 62 1.09 4.99 22.62
CA ALA A 62 1.60 4.66 21.29
C ALA A 62 0.50 4.65 20.21
N ILE A 63 -0.72 4.23 20.54
CA ILE A 63 -1.86 4.27 19.62
C ILE A 63 -2.44 5.68 19.54
N GLN A 64 -2.46 6.42 20.66
CA GLN A 64 -2.99 7.78 20.71
C GLN A 64 -2.16 8.77 19.87
N SER A 65 -0.84 8.59 19.80
CA SER A 65 0.08 9.48 19.09
C SER A 65 0.35 9.08 17.64
N ASP A 66 -0.24 7.99 17.16
CA ASP A 66 0.01 7.45 15.82
C ASP A 66 -1.32 7.34 15.07
N TRP A 67 -1.53 8.19 14.08
CA TRP A 67 -2.76 8.23 13.30
C TRP A 67 -3.07 6.90 12.59
N ARG A 68 -2.05 6.11 12.22
CA ARG A 68 -2.23 4.81 11.56
C ARG A 68 -2.75 3.76 12.53
N LEU A 69 -2.27 3.78 13.77
CA LEU A 69 -2.78 2.90 14.83
C LEU A 69 -4.15 3.37 15.31
N LEU A 70 -4.32 4.67 15.48
CA LEU A 70 -5.57 5.28 15.91
C LEU A 70 -6.71 5.01 14.92
N ARG A 71 -6.50 5.19 13.62
CA ARG A 71 -7.54 4.91 12.61
C ARG A 71 -7.95 3.43 12.64
N GLN A 72 -7.01 2.51 12.87
CA GLN A 72 -7.29 1.08 12.93
C GLN A 72 -8.13 0.75 14.16
N ALA A 73 -7.78 1.33 15.31
CA ALA A 73 -8.55 1.21 16.54
C ALA A 73 -9.99 1.74 16.35
N LEU A 74 -10.14 2.93 15.75
CA LEU A 74 -11.45 3.55 15.50
C LEU A 74 -12.33 2.71 14.56
N LEU A 75 -11.79 2.22 13.44
CA LEU A 75 -12.53 1.36 12.50
C LEU A 75 -12.92 0.01 13.11
N THR A 76 -12.12 -0.50 14.04
CA THR A 76 -12.44 -1.73 14.77
C THR A 76 -13.58 -1.50 15.77
N LYS A 77 -13.58 -0.34 16.43
CA LYS A 77 -14.57 -0.01 17.46
C LYS A 77 -15.92 0.44 16.88
N TYR A 78 -15.90 1.17 15.77
CA TYR A 78 -17.07 1.80 15.14
C TYR A 78 -17.27 1.30 13.71
N PRO A 79 -17.81 0.09 13.54
CA PRO A 79 -18.09 -0.46 12.21
C PRO A 79 -19.31 0.20 11.55
N PRO A 80 -19.54 -0.01 10.24
CA PRO A 80 -20.64 0.61 9.51
C PRO A 80 -22.03 0.22 10.04
N PRO A 81 -23.05 1.08 9.87
CA PRO A 81 -24.41 0.88 10.41
C PRO A 81 -25.13 -0.38 9.94
N ASP A 82 -24.74 -0.97 8.81
CA ASP A 82 -25.36 -2.18 8.24
C ASP A 82 -25.02 -3.47 9.02
N GLN A 83 -24.29 -3.38 10.13
CA GLN A 83 -23.92 -4.53 10.98
C GLN A 83 -24.81 -4.78 12.20
N VAL A 84 -25.89 -3.99 12.45
CA VAL A 84 -26.56 -4.00 13.77
C VAL A 84 -27.83 -4.87 13.90
N LEU A 85 -28.37 -5.48 12.82
CA LEU A 85 -29.53 -6.37 12.97
C LEU A 85 -29.13 -7.85 12.98
N GLY A 86 -28.74 -8.34 14.15
CA GLY A 86 -28.46 -9.76 14.31
C GLY A 86 -28.28 -10.31 15.74
N THR A 87 -28.71 -9.61 16.80
CA THR A 87 -28.61 -10.21 18.14
C THR A 87 -29.81 -9.90 19.03
N ARG A 88 -30.83 -10.77 19.02
CA ARG A 88 -31.62 -11.13 20.20
C ARG A 88 -32.41 -12.44 20.01
N ALA A 89 -31.89 -13.47 20.68
CA ALA A 89 -32.56 -14.61 21.33
C ALA A 89 -33.67 -15.42 20.61
N GLY A 90 -33.33 -16.69 20.31
CA GLY A 90 -34.11 -17.85 20.76
C GLY A 90 -34.92 -18.64 19.72
N ASN A 91 -34.35 -19.70 19.15
CA ASN A 91 -34.91 -21.07 19.18
C ASN A 91 -33.93 -22.10 18.56
N PRO A 92 -33.85 -23.34 19.09
CA PRO A 92 -32.97 -24.37 18.58
C PRO A 92 -33.68 -25.20 17.49
N GLY A 93 -32.94 -25.47 16.43
CA GLY A 93 -33.33 -26.45 15.41
C GLY A 93 -33.70 -25.81 14.10
N GLN A 94 -32.74 -25.72 13.19
CA GLN A 94 -32.90 -26.24 11.83
C GLN A 94 -31.56 -26.21 11.10
N ASP A 95 -31.11 -27.40 10.70
CA ASP A 95 -30.04 -27.62 9.74
C ASP A 95 -30.37 -26.93 8.42
N TYR A 96 -29.68 -25.83 8.11
CA TYR A 96 -29.44 -25.41 6.73
C TYR A 96 -28.08 -24.73 6.65
N ASN A 97 -27.13 -25.45 6.04
CA ASN A 97 -25.90 -24.86 5.54
C ASN A 97 -26.20 -24.30 4.15
N PRO A 98 -26.16 -22.97 3.98
CA PRO A 98 -25.60 -22.41 2.76
C PRO A 98 -24.43 -21.50 3.15
N LEU A 99 -23.27 -21.77 2.57
CA LEU A 99 -22.14 -20.83 2.51
C LEU A 99 -22.66 -19.48 2.03
N THR A 100 -22.94 -18.59 2.98
CA THR A 100 -23.46 -17.26 2.73
C THR A 100 -22.31 -16.36 2.32
N ALA A 101 -22.57 -15.43 1.41
CA ALA A 101 -21.62 -14.42 0.92
C ALA A 101 -20.91 -13.62 2.04
N ALA A 102 -21.43 -13.64 3.27
CA ALA A 102 -20.79 -13.11 4.48
C ALA A 102 -19.45 -13.80 4.82
N GLY A 103 -19.32 -15.11 4.57
CA GLY A 103 -18.05 -15.83 4.76
C GLY A 103 -16.99 -15.44 3.73
N ALA A 104 -17.40 -15.15 2.50
CA ALA A 104 -16.52 -14.63 1.46
C ALA A 104 -16.10 -13.16 1.72
N ALA A 105 -17.01 -12.35 2.29
CA ALA A 105 -16.72 -10.96 2.64
C ALA A 105 -15.76 -10.80 3.83
N LEU A 106 -15.78 -11.74 4.79
CA LEU A 106 -14.80 -11.80 5.88
C LEU A 106 -13.38 -12.14 5.40
N LEU A 107 -13.24 -12.93 4.32
CA LEU A 107 -11.94 -13.21 3.69
C LEU A 107 -11.38 -11.99 2.95
N LEU A 108 -12.23 -11.08 2.46
CA LEU A 108 -11.81 -9.88 1.71
C LEU A 108 -11.16 -8.80 2.57
N ARG A 109 -11.11 -8.95 3.90
CA ARG A 109 -10.44 -8.01 4.83
C ARG A 109 -9.24 -8.63 5.55
N GLN A 110 -8.88 -9.87 5.22
CA GLN A 110 -7.67 -10.49 5.74
C GLN A 110 -6.46 -10.08 4.90
N PRO A 111 -5.28 -9.89 5.51
CA PRO A 111 -4.04 -9.72 4.76
C PRO A 111 -3.86 -10.91 3.82
N ARG A 112 -3.84 -10.67 2.51
CA ARG A 112 -3.42 -11.67 1.54
C ARG A 112 -1.91 -11.75 1.60
N LYS A 113 -1.40 -12.95 1.86
CA LYS A 113 0.04 -13.24 1.92
C LYS A 113 0.44 -14.03 0.69
N GLY A 114 1.60 -13.71 0.13
CA GLY A 114 2.01 -14.30 -1.13
C GLY A 114 3.40 -13.91 -1.57
N LYS A 115 3.73 -14.31 -2.79
CA LYS A 115 4.99 -13.99 -3.47
C LYS A 115 4.69 -13.25 -4.78
N LEU A 116 5.61 -12.41 -5.22
CA LEU A 116 5.49 -11.69 -6.49
C LEU A 116 6.36 -12.36 -7.55
N ARG A 117 5.72 -12.94 -8.56
CA ARG A 117 6.39 -13.54 -9.71
C ARG A 117 6.55 -12.54 -10.85
N VAL A 118 7.66 -12.65 -11.56
CA VAL A 118 8.04 -11.76 -12.67
C VAL A 118 7.82 -12.50 -13.99
N ILE A 119 6.87 -12.03 -14.79
CA ILE A 119 6.48 -12.68 -16.05
C ILE A 119 6.73 -11.72 -17.22
N GLY A 120 7.41 -12.19 -18.25
CA GLY A 120 7.62 -11.49 -19.51
C GLY A 120 6.33 -11.25 -20.29
N GLN A 121 6.35 -10.27 -21.18
CA GLN A 121 5.22 -10.03 -22.10
C GLN A 121 4.92 -11.24 -23.00
N ASP A 122 5.94 -12.05 -23.29
CA ASP A 122 5.89 -13.32 -24.01
C ASP A 122 5.51 -14.52 -23.12
N SER A 123 5.10 -14.28 -21.88
CA SER A 123 4.87 -15.29 -20.85
C SER A 123 6.11 -16.06 -20.38
N THR A 124 7.32 -15.58 -20.72
CA THR A 124 8.56 -16.13 -20.15
C THR A 124 8.59 -15.93 -18.64
N ASP A 125 8.88 -16.99 -17.90
CA ASP A 125 9.02 -16.95 -16.45
C ASP A 125 10.42 -16.48 -16.06
N PHE A 126 10.50 -15.36 -15.35
CA PHE A 126 11.75 -14.82 -14.83
C PHE A 126 11.92 -15.07 -13.33
N GLY A 127 11.13 -15.95 -12.72
CA GLY A 127 11.18 -16.27 -11.30
C GLY A 127 10.48 -15.20 -10.46
N TYR A 128 10.92 -15.03 -9.21
CA TYR A 128 10.27 -14.16 -8.24
C TYR A 128 11.08 -12.90 -7.94
N ILE A 129 10.42 -11.92 -7.36
CA ILE A 129 11.09 -10.83 -6.65
C ILE A 129 11.76 -11.41 -5.40
N GLY A 130 13.03 -11.07 -5.20
CA GLY A 130 13.83 -11.49 -4.06
C GLY A 130 14.82 -10.43 -3.63
N ASP A 131 15.48 -10.71 -2.51
CA ASP A 131 16.66 -9.97 -2.10
C ASP A 131 17.86 -10.25 -3.01
N GLY A 132 18.71 -9.25 -3.15
CA GLY A 132 20.05 -9.41 -3.69
C GLY A 132 20.55 -8.16 -4.38
N ASN A 133 21.85 -8.15 -4.66
CA ASN A 133 22.45 -7.04 -5.39
C ASN A 133 22.00 -7.05 -6.85
N THR A 134 21.53 -5.89 -7.29
CA THR A 134 21.25 -5.58 -8.69
C THR A 134 22.27 -4.59 -9.21
N SER A 135 22.32 -4.39 -10.54
CA SER A 135 23.17 -3.36 -11.18
C SER A 135 22.95 -1.93 -10.69
N HIS A 136 21.89 -1.69 -9.90
CA HIS A 136 21.52 -0.38 -9.36
C HIS A 136 21.50 -0.34 -7.83
N ASN A 137 22.15 -1.29 -7.16
CA ASN A 137 22.19 -1.41 -5.68
C ASN A 137 20.80 -1.39 -5.02
N ALA A 138 19.76 -1.80 -5.76
CA ALA A 138 18.45 -2.03 -5.18
C ALA A 138 18.53 -3.27 -4.31
N CYS A 139 18.03 -3.19 -3.07
CA CYS A 139 17.87 -4.33 -2.17
C CYS A 139 16.87 -5.38 -2.68
N VAL A 140 16.14 -5.06 -3.76
CA VAL A 140 15.09 -5.89 -4.36
C VAL A 140 15.34 -6.03 -5.86
N GLY A 141 15.26 -7.26 -6.37
CA GLY A 141 15.42 -7.56 -7.80
C GLY A 141 14.64 -8.81 -8.21
N GLY A 142 14.54 -9.03 -9.52
CA GLY A 142 13.94 -10.24 -10.07
C GLY A 142 14.94 -11.39 -10.23
N GLY A 143 14.43 -12.60 -10.46
CA GLY A 143 15.26 -13.80 -10.70
C GLY A 143 15.45 -14.69 -9.47
N ALA A 144 14.68 -14.49 -8.41
CA ALA A 144 14.72 -15.37 -7.25
C ALA A 144 14.01 -16.70 -7.53
N SER A 145 14.53 -17.78 -6.95
CA SER A 145 13.78 -19.03 -6.83
C SER A 145 12.63 -18.86 -5.84
N VAL A 146 11.69 -19.81 -5.83
CA VAL A 146 10.56 -19.79 -4.90
C VAL A 146 10.99 -19.75 -3.42
N ASP A 147 12.11 -20.38 -3.07
CA ASP A 147 12.64 -20.43 -1.70
C ASP A 147 13.37 -19.14 -1.28
N HIS A 148 13.78 -18.33 -2.25
CA HIS A 148 14.42 -17.03 -2.03
C HIS A 148 13.53 -15.85 -2.41
N ALA A 149 12.26 -16.11 -2.71
CA ALA A 149 11.27 -15.10 -3.00
C ALA A 149 10.91 -14.30 -1.75
N LEU A 150 10.71 -12.99 -1.90
CA LEU A 150 10.16 -12.17 -0.82
C LEU A 150 8.72 -12.62 -0.52
N LEU A 151 8.46 -12.86 0.76
CA LEU A 151 7.10 -12.97 1.25
C LEU A 151 6.53 -11.56 1.41
N VAL A 152 5.38 -11.33 0.81
CA VAL A 152 4.71 -10.04 0.85
C VAL A 152 3.28 -10.19 1.33
N SER A 153 2.73 -9.12 1.88
CA SER A 153 1.32 -9.07 2.23
C SER A 153 0.68 -7.72 1.93
N TYR A 154 -0.62 -7.76 1.66
CA TYR A 154 -1.43 -6.55 1.50
C TYR A 154 -2.85 -6.81 1.99
N ILE A 155 -3.53 -5.75 2.41
CA ILE A 155 -4.92 -5.83 2.87
C ILE A 155 -5.83 -5.34 1.73
N PRO A 156 -6.66 -6.20 1.14
CA PRO A 156 -7.63 -5.78 0.14
C PRO A 156 -8.66 -4.82 0.75
N GLY A 157 -9.09 -3.80 0.01
CA GLY A 157 -10.04 -2.80 0.51
C GLY A 157 -9.92 -1.37 -0.04
N GLY A 158 -8.90 -1.08 -0.86
CA GLY A 158 -8.72 0.22 -1.54
C GLY A 158 -8.39 0.07 -3.03
N GLU A 159 -8.13 1.18 -3.71
CA GLU A 159 -7.71 1.17 -5.12
C GLU A 159 -6.21 0.93 -5.29
N LEU A 160 -5.41 1.52 -4.40
CA LEU A 160 -3.97 1.35 -4.33
C LEU A 160 -3.60 0.81 -2.94
N TYR A 161 -2.73 -0.18 -2.94
CA TYR A 161 -2.34 -0.98 -1.79
C TYR A 161 -0.91 -0.65 -1.37
N GLU A 162 -0.70 -0.66 -0.07
CA GLU A 162 0.62 -0.81 0.52
C GLU A 162 0.94 -2.31 0.55
N ILE A 163 2.09 -2.69 -0.03
CA ILE A 163 2.58 -4.07 -0.03
C ILE A 163 3.70 -4.15 0.98
N GLU A 164 3.45 -4.84 2.09
CA GLU A 164 4.43 -5.09 3.14
C GLU A 164 5.35 -6.23 2.72
N ILE A 165 6.63 -6.13 3.06
CA ILE A 165 7.64 -7.16 2.87
C ILE A 165 7.90 -7.79 4.23
N GLU A 166 7.57 -9.07 4.35
CA GLU A 166 7.72 -9.85 5.57
C GLU A 166 9.13 -10.46 5.62
N ARG A 167 9.91 -10.09 6.63
CA ARG A 167 11.26 -10.61 6.85
C ARG A 167 11.37 -11.13 8.27
N LEU A 168 11.78 -12.39 8.41
CA LEU A 168 12.02 -12.96 9.74
C LEU A 168 13.18 -12.21 10.42
N GLY A 169 12.91 -11.63 11.59
CA GLY A 169 13.94 -11.00 12.44
C GLY A 169 14.45 -9.64 11.96
N ARG A 170 13.76 -8.97 11.03
CA ARG A 170 14.03 -7.58 10.63
C ARG A 170 12.78 -6.73 10.83
N GLU A 171 12.96 -5.41 10.87
CA GLU A 171 11.83 -4.49 10.79
C GLU A 171 11.05 -4.74 9.50
N ASN A 172 9.73 -4.56 9.56
CA ASN A 172 8.90 -4.62 8.36
C ASN A 172 9.42 -3.58 7.36
N GLN A 173 9.36 -3.92 6.08
CA GLN A 173 9.67 -3.00 5.00
C GLN A 173 8.46 -2.89 4.08
N VAL A 174 8.39 -1.82 3.29
CA VAL A 174 7.34 -1.63 2.30
C VAL A 174 7.93 -1.69 0.91
N LEU A 175 7.27 -2.41 0.01
CA LEU A 175 7.61 -2.38 -1.40
C LEU A 175 7.15 -1.04 -2.00
N GLY A 176 8.04 -0.37 -2.72
CA GLY A 176 7.74 0.88 -3.39
C GLY A 176 8.61 1.10 -4.61
N VAL A 177 8.59 2.33 -5.12
CA VAL A 177 9.46 2.76 -6.23
C VAL A 177 10.22 4.01 -5.81
N HIS A 178 11.49 4.10 -6.20
CA HIS A 178 12.36 5.24 -5.93
C HIS A 178 12.80 5.85 -7.26
N TRP A 179 12.32 7.07 -7.55
CA TRP A 179 12.64 7.76 -8.79
C TRP A 179 14.10 8.18 -8.83
N ARG A 180 14.68 8.15 -10.04
CA ARG A 180 16.02 8.71 -10.26
C ARG A 180 16.01 10.23 -10.35
N SER A 181 14.98 10.77 -11.01
CA SER A 181 14.81 12.21 -11.21
C SER A 181 14.28 12.87 -9.93
N PRO A 182 14.87 14.00 -9.48
CA PRO A 182 14.35 14.82 -8.37
C PRO A 182 12.90 15.29 -8.56
N SER A 183 12.50 15.49 -9.82
CA SER A 183 11.17 15.96 -10.22
C SER A 183 10.67 15.07 -11.36
N PRO A 184 10.22 13.84 -11.07
CA PRO A 184 9.82 12.90 -12.11
C PRO A 184 8.51 13.35 -12.76
N THR A 185 8.39 13.15 -14.07
CA THR A 185 7.14 13.39 -14.80
C THR A 185 6.64 12.14 -15.52
N THR A 186 5.32 12.01 -15.60
CA THR A 186 4.65 10.93 -16.33
C THR A 186 4.13 11.31 -17.72
N ALA A 187 4.52 12.49 -18.22
CA ALA A 187 4.16 12.95 -19.55
C ALA A 187 4.63 11.99 -20.66
N ILE A 188 3.87 11.96 -21.76
CA ILE A 188 4.23 11.21 -22.97
C ILE A 188 5.63 11.69 -23.46
N GLY A 189 6.50 10.74 -23.78
CA GLY A 189 7.89 10.98 -24.16
C GLY A 189 8.88 11.06 -22.99
N SER A 190 8.41 10.99 -21.74
CA SER A 190 9.27 11.01 -20.56
C SER A 190 10.22 9.81 -20.53
N LEU A 191 11.46 10.06 -20.12
CA LEU A 191 12.48 9.04 -19.86
C LEU A 191 12.71 8.82 -18.37
N ASP A 192 11.95 9.52 -17.52
CA ASP A 192 12.01 9.35 -16.09
C ASP A 192 11.61 7.94 -15.72
N HIS A 193 12.40 7.37 -14.82
CA HIS A 193 12.19 6.01 -14.34
C HIS A 193 12.57 5.92 -12.87
N ALA A 194 12.00 4.90 -12.24
CA ALA A 194 12.26 4.56 -10.85
C ALA A 194 12.72 3.10 -10.72
N VAL A 195 13.36 2.81 -9.61
CA VAL A 195 13.80 1.47 -9.24
C VAL A 195 12.80 0.89 -8.23
N ILE A 196 12.44 -0.38 -8.35
CA ILE A 196 11.67 -1.07 -7.29
C ILE A 196 12.56 -1.23 -6.06
N THR A 197 12.10 -0.75 -4.91
CA THR A 197 12.91 -0.64 -3.68
C THR A 197 12.10 -1.10 -2.47
N ALA A 198 12.77 -1.74 -1.51
CA ALA A 198 12.22 -1.93 -0.17
C ALA A 198 12.57 -0.71 0.70
N PHE A 199 11.55 -0.07 1.25
CA PHE A 199 11.67 1.07 2.15
C PHE A 199 11.51 0.60 3.60
N ASP A 200 12.38 1.06 4.49
CA ASP A 200 12.20 0.85 5.94
C ASP A 200 11.02 1.68 6.46
N TYR A 201 10.33 1.17 7.49
CA TYR A 201 9.25 1.90 8.17
C TYR A 201 9.76 3.03 9.09
N ALA A 202 11.08 3.17 9.28
CA ALA A 202 11.67 4.07 10.26
C ALA A 202 11.89 5.50 9.76
N GLY A 203 11.21 6.48 10.39
CA GLY A 203 11.59 7.90 10.38
C GLY A 203 10.80 8.85 9.45
N VAL A 204 10.98 10.16 9.69
CA VAL A 204 10.32 11.29 9.00
C VAL A 204 10.72 11.43 7.52
N HIS A 205 11.77 10.70 7.10
CA HIS A 205 12.24 10.64 5.73
C HIS A 205 12.38 9.18 5.32
N ARG A 206 11.57 8.74 4.35
CA ARG A 206 11.67 7.40 3.74
C ARG A 206 12.91 7.33 2.87
N LEU A 207 14.08 7.25 3.50
CA LEU A 207 15.36 7.04 2.84
C LEU A 207 15.39 5.58 2.38
N GLY A 208 15.18 5.35 1.09
CA GLY A 208 15.53 4.06 0.51
C GLY A 208 17.05 3.86 0.59
N PRO A 209 17.55 2.61 0.62
CA PRO A 209 18.99 2.32 0.67
C PRO A 209 19.76 2.77 -0.60
N THR A 210 19.05 3.32 -1.57
CA THR A 210 19.56 3.67 -2.88
C THR A 210 20.00 5.13 -2.91
N SER A 211 21.17 5.43 -3.48
CA SER A 211 21.68 6.78 -3.74
C SER A 211 20.92 7.56 -4.82
N GLN A 212 19.62 7.29 -4.99
CA GLN A 212 18.80 7.95 -6.00
C GLN A 212 18.49 9.39 -5.56
N GLY A 213 18.49 10.32 -6.51
CA GLY A 213 18.24 11.74 -6.25
C GLY A 213 16.76 12.12 -6.19
N GLY A 214 15.86 11.18 -6.48
CA GLY A 214 14.43 11.42 -6.63
C GLY A 214 13.57 11.03 -5.42
N PRO A 215 12.26 11.32 -5.47
CA PRO A 215 11.33 10.91 -4.43
C PRO A 215 11.04 9.40 -4.44
N GLY A 216 10.76 8.85 -3.25
CA GLY A 216 10.28 7.49 -3.05
C GLY A 216 8.77 7.43 -2.76
N TYR A 217 8.08 6.47 -3.36
CA TYR A 217 6.64 6.27 -3.20
C TYR A 217 6.31 4.85 -2.78
N THR A 218 5.44 4.74 -1.78
CA THR A 218 4.79 3.49 -1.34
C THR A 218 3.28 3.67 -1.45
N ALA A 219 2.49 2.61 -1.20
CA ALA A 219 1.04 2.62 -1.34
C ALA A 219 0.56 2.97 -2.77
N ILE A 220 1.28 2.48 -3.77
CA ILE A 220 1.06 2.75 -5.19
C ILE A 220 0.62 1.51 -5.97
N TRP A 221 0.46 0.37 -5.31
CA TRP A 221 0.29 -0.90 -6.00
C TRP A 221 -1.18 -1.19 -6.24
N ASN A 222 -1.59 -1.34 -7.48
CA ASN A 222 -2.89 -1.89 -7.82
C ASN A 222 -2.75 -3.41 -8.01
N VAL A 223 -3.50 -4.19 -7.26
CA VAL A 223 -3.62 -5.65 -7.44
C VAL A 223 -4.96 -5.93 -8.10
N ARG A 224 -4.93 -6.44 -9.33
CA ARG A 224 -6.12 -6.73 -10.14
C ARG A 224 -6.74 -8.09 -9.78
N PRO A 225 -8.00 -8.35 -10.18
CA PRO A 225 -8.66 -9.65 -9.96
C PRO A 225 -7.92 -10.85 -10.57
N ASP A 226 -7.11 -10.64 -11.61
CA ASP A 226 -6.26 -11.66 -12.23
C ASP A 226 -4.91 -11.84 -11.50
N ASN A 227 -4.79 -11.29 -10.30
CA ASN A 227 -3.59 -11.20 -9.48
C ASN A 227 -2.43 -10.41 -10.12
N THR A 228 -2.64 -9.70 -11.24
CA THR A 228 -1.57 -8.86 -11.78
C THR A 228 -1.38 -7.62 -10.91
N VAL A 229 -0.12 -7.30 -10.60
CA VAL A 229 0.29 -6.20 -9.73
C VAL A 229 0.98 -5.10 -10.55
N TRP A 230 0.49 -3.87 -10.44
CA TRP A 230 0.99 -2.70 -11.19
C TRP A 230 1.17 -1.48 -10.29
N PRO A 231 2.34 -0.81 -10.34
CA PRO A 231 2.51 0.46 -9.66
C PRO A 231 1.81 1.59 -10.43
N HIS A 232 1.26 2.54 -9.70
CA HIS A 232 0.68 3.78 -10.22
C HIS A 232 1.41 4.98 -9.66
N PHE A 233 1.35 6.11 -10.37
CA PHE A 233 1.90 7.36 -9.92
C PHE A 233 0.84 8.43 -9.99
N GLU A 234 0.65 9.15 -8.89
CA GLU A 234 -0.29 10.26 -8.81
C GLU A 234 0.45 11.59 -9.00
N GLU A 235 0.14 12.30 -10.08
CA GLU A 235 0.69 13.60 -10.45
C GLU A 235 -0.48 14.55 -10.75
N ASP A 236 -0.60 15.68 -10.05
CA ASP A 236 -1.58 16.74 -10.33
C ASP A 236 -3.03 16.27 -10.61
N ARG A 237 -3.52 15.34 -9.78
CA ARG A 237 -4.86 14.68 -9.87
C ARG A 237 -5.02 13.65 -10.98
N SER A 238 -3.97 13.35 -11.73
CA SER A 238 -3.91 12.22 -12.65
C SER A 238 -3.26 11.02 -11.99
N CYS A 239 -3.82 9.82 -12.20
CA CYS A 239 -3.24 8.56 -11.73
C CYS A 239 -2.73 7.79 -12.95
N THR A 240 -1.42 7.76 -13.14
CA THR A 240 -0.78 7.13 -14.30
C THR A 240 -0.26 5.75 -13.93
N GLY A 241 -0.69 4.72 -14.65
CA GLY A 241 -0.15 3.37 -14.50
C GLY A 241 1.29 3.29 -15.03
N LEU A 242 2.21 2.82 -14.19
CA LEU A 242 3.61 2.62 -14.56
C LEU A 242 3.80 1.23 -15.17
N ARG A 243 4.77 1.10 -16.06
CA ARG A 243 5.21 -0.16 -16.67
C ARG A 243 6.48 -0.64 -16.00
N ILE A 244 6.61 -1.95 -15.84
CA ILE A 244 7.78 -2.58 -15.21
C ILE A 244 8.67 -3.16 -16.31
N PHE A 245 9.97 -2.94 -16.18
CA PHE A 245 10.98 -3.40 -17.13
C PHE A 245 12.02 -4.23 -16.41
N SER A 246 12.46 -5.31 -17.05
CA SER A 246 13.59 -6.10 -16.60
C SER A 246 14.74 -5.98 -17.60
N ASN A 247 15.96 -5.99 -17.08
CA ASN A 247 17.16 -6.18 -17.89
C ASN A 247 18.02 -7.24 -17.23
N ARG A 248 18.13 -8.39 -17.90
CA ARG A 248 18.92 -9.52 -17.43
C ARG A 248 20.40 -9.28 -17.75
N ASP A 249 21.03 -8.43 -16.94
CA ASP A 249 22.48 -8.32 -16.93
C ASP A 249 23.06 -9.62 -16.37
N THR A 250 23.95 -10.27 -17.14
CA THR A 250 24.51 -11.58 -16.84
C THR A 250 25.49 -11.58 -15.66
N GLY A 251 25.89 -10.41 -15.15
CA GLY A 251 26.88 -10.28 -14.08
C GLY A 251 26.34 -10.36 -12.64
N ASN A 252 25.03 -10.20 -12.42
CA ASN A 252 24.46 -10.08 -11.07
C ASN A 252 23.62 -11.30 -10.65
N GLN A 253 23.57 -11.58 -9.34
CA GLN A 253 22.73 -12.64 -8.79
C GLN A 253 21.22 -12.37 -8.99
N ARG A 254 20.85 -11.10 -9.12
CA ARG A 254 19.49 -10.62 -9.41
C ARG A 254 19.52 -9.64 -10.58
N PHE A 255 18.45 -9.60 -11.36
CA PHE A 255 18.29 -8.58 -12.40
C PHE A 255 17.48 -7.41 -11.88
N CYS A 256 17.77 -6.21 -12.39
CA CYS A 256 17.09 -4.99 -11.96
C CYS A 256 15.68 -4.92 -12.55
N LEU A 257 14.75 -4.41 -11.73
CA LEU A 257 13.40 -4.03 -12.12
C LEU A 257 13.28 -2.51 -12.07
N LEU A 258 13.04 -1.91 -13.24
CA LEU A 258 12.75 -0.48 -13.37
C LEU A 258 11.27 -0.28 -13.65
N VAL A 259 10.78 0.91 -13.32
CA VAL A 259 9.44 1.35 -13.69
C VAL A 259 9.48 2.68 -14.41
N ALA A 260 8.64 2.87 -15.42
CA ALA A 260 8.51 4.12 -16.16
C ALA A 260 7.07 4.28 -16.66
N ALA A 261 6.64 5.52 -16.90
CA ALA A 261 5.29 5.81 -17.39
C ALA A 261 5.14 5.50 -18.89
N ASP A 262 6.05 6.03 -19.71
CA ASP A 262 6.03 5.83 -21.16
C ASP A 262 6.95 4.67 -21.58
N ALA A 263 6.35 3.50 -21.83
CA ALA A 263 7.11 2.35 -22.28
C ALA A 263 7.76 2.53 -23.65
N GLY A 264 7.11 3.24 -24.58
CA GLY A 264 7.64 3.44 -25.92
C GLY A 264 8.90 4.31 -25.90
N ALA A 265 8.84 5.42 -25.16
CA ALA A 265 9.99 6.29 -24.96
C ALA A 265 11.13 5.56 -24.23
N PHE A 266 10.79 4.82 -23.18
CA PHE A 266 11.76 4.08 -22.37
C PHE A 266 12.52 3.02 -23.18
N VAL A 267 11.82 2.09 -23.85
CA VAL A 267 12.49 1.00 -24.60
C VAL A 267 13.24 1.51 -25.84
N THR A 268 12.81 2.64 -26.42
CA THR A 268 13.51 3.29 -27.52
C THR A 268 14.87 3.84 -27.06
N LYS A 269 14.93 4.39 -25.84
CA LYS A 269 16.16 4.97 -25.28
C LYS A 269 17.07 3.91 -24.65
N PHE A 270 16.49 2.98 -23.90
CA PHE A 270 17.21 2.00 -23.10
C PHE A 270 17.07 0.61 -23.73
N THR A 271 18.00 0.27 -24.62
CA THR A 271 18.04 -1.03 -25.30
C THR A 271 18.33 -2.17 -24.32
N GLY A 272 17.80 -3.37 -24.60
CA GLY A 272 17.96 -4.57 -23.75
C GLY A 272 17.00 -4.66 -22.56
N TRP A 273 16.14 -3.66 -22.35
CA TRP A 273 15.07 -3.70 -21.36
C TRP A 273 13.80 -4.30 -21.96
N ASN A 274 13.18 -5.24 -21.25
CA ASN A 274 11.96 -5.91 -21.67
C ASN A 274 10.82 -5.57 -20.72
N VAL A 275 9.62 -5.36 -21.26
CA VAL A 275 8.43 -5.16 -20.44
C VAL A 275 8.09 -6.47 -19.73
N VAL A 276 7.88 -6.38 -18.42
CA VAL A 276 7.43 -7.48 -17.56
C VAL A 276 6.20 -7.06 -16.77
N LYS A 277 5.47 -8.04 -16.26
CA LYS A 277 4.40 -7.86 -15.28
C LYS A 277 4.73 -8.61 -14.01
N LEU A 278 4.17 -8.15 -12.89
CA LEU A 278 4.20 -8.87 -11.64
C LEU A 278 2.87 -9.59 -11.43
N THR A 279 2.92 -10.83 -10.94
CA THR A 279 1.74 -11.59 -10.56
C THR A 279 1.86 -12.04 -9.12
N PHE A 280 0.81 -11.80 -8.34
CA PHE A 280 0.71 -12.22 -6.95
C PHE A 280 0.29 -13.70 -6.88
N GLU A 281 1.05 -14.49 -6.15
CA GLU A 281 0.75 -15.90 -5.88
C GLU A 281 0.55 -16.08 -4.37
N ASP A 282 -0.66 -16.47 -3.96
CA ASP A 282 -0.97 -16.73 -2.55
C ASP A 282 -0.12 -17.90 -2.01
N VAL A 283 0.22 -17.85 -0.71
CA VAL A 283 0.95 -18.93 0.00
C VAL A 283 0.15 -19.50 1.16
#